data_AF-A0A410MDI6-F1
#
_entry.id   AF-A0A410MDI6-F1
#
_cell.length_a   1.000
_cell.length_b   1.000
_cell.length_c   1.000
_cell.angle_alpha   90.00
_cell.angle_beta   90.00
_cell.angle_gamma   90.00
#
_symmetry.space_group_name_H-M   'P 1'
#
loop_
_entity.id
_entity.type
_entity.pdbx_description
1 polymer ?
#
loop_
_entity_poly.entity_id
_entity_poly.type
_entity_poly.pdbx_seq_one_letter_code
_entity_poly.pdbx_strand_id
1 'polypeptide(L)'
;MKEQIKEVATLVGGFLTAIMGFLATLNIRYEWLTEASISAFVTALVAGGMLAVGIYAAWKNTYVSKKAKKQKKELQKKGLK
;
A
#
# COMPACT_ATOMS: atom_id res chain seq x y z
N MET A 1 8.26 -1.34 6.15
CA MET A 1 6.91 -0.94 5.69
C MET A 1 6.90 -0.53 4.22
N LYS A 2 7.45 0.62 3.79
CA LYS A 2 7.43 0.99 2.36
C LYS A 2 8.12 -0.04 1.46
N GLU A 3 9.34 -0.45 1.80
CA GLU A 3 10.08 -1.46 1.05
C GLU A 3 9.42 -2.83 1.09
N GLN A 4 8.90 -3.26 2.25
CA GLN A 4 8.16 -4.53 2.34
C GLN A 4 6.88 -4.54 1.50
N ILE A 5 6.14 -3.42 1.42
CA ILE A 5 4.95 -3.31 0.56
C ILE A 5 5.35 -3.43 -0.91
N LYS A 6 6.45 -2.81 -1.32
CA LYS A 6 6.99 -2.95 -2.67
C LYS A 6 7.46 -4.38 -2.95
N GLU A 7 8.19 -5.01 -2.03
CA GLU A 7 8.66 -6.39 -2.17
C GLU A 7 7.50 -7.38 -2.35
N VAL A 8 6.47 -7.26 -1.51
CA VAL A 8 5.26 -8.09 -1.64
C VAL A 8 4.54 -7.82 -2.96
N ALA A 9 4.40 -6.56 -3.36
CA ALA A 9 3.78 -6.23 -4.64
C ALA A 9 4.58 -6.77 -5.84
N THR A 10 5.91 -6.73 -5.79
CA THR A 10 6.80 -7.30 -6.81
C THR A 10 6.65 -8.82 -6.89
N LEU A 11 6.55 -9.51 -5.74
CA LEU A 11 6.30 -10.96 -5.70
C LEU A 11 4.95 -11.32 -6.34
N VAL A 12 3.89 -10.55 -6.05
CA VAL A 12 2.58 -10.72 -6.67
C VAL A 12 2.66 -10.50 -8.18
N GLY A 13 3.38 -9.47 -8.63
CA GLY A 13 3.62 -9.22 -10.05
C GLY A 13 4.31 -10.38 -10.76
N GLY A 14 5.41 -10.87 -10.19
CA GLY A 14 6.15 -12.02 -10.73
C GLY A 14 5.30 -13.30 -10.78
N PHE A 15 4.47 -13.53 -9.75
CA PHE A 15 3.55 -14.66 -9.71
C PHE A 15 2.47 -14.58 -10.81
N LEU A 16 1.88 -13.40 -11.01
CA LEU A 16 0.89 -13.20 -12.08
C LEU A 16 1.51 -13.37 -13.47
N THR A 17 2.75 -12.91 -13.68
CA THR A 17 3.48 -13.14 -14.93
C THR A 17 3.75 -14.64 -15.15
N ALA A 18 4.11 -15.38 -14.09
CA ALA A 18 4.30 -16.83 -14.18
C ALA A 18 2.98 -17.56 -14.51
N ILE A 19 1.86 -17.15 -13.91
CA ILE A 19 0.53 -17.67 -14.26
C ILE A 19 0.20 -17.37 -15.73
N MET A 20 0.42 -16.14 -16.18
CA MET A 20 0.18 -15.74 -17.57
C MET A 20 0.99 -16.63 -18.54
N GLY A 21 2.27 -16.87 -18.23
CA GLY A 21 3.13 -17.76 -19.00
C GLY A 21 2.63 -19.21 -19.01
N PHE A 22 2.25 -19.75 -17.86
CA PHE A 22 1.71 -21.11 -17.74
C PHE A 22 0.38 -21.28 -18.50
N LEU A 23 -0.52 -20.30 -18.43
CA LEU A 23 -1.78 -20.36 -19.19
C LEU A 23 -1.51 -20.29 -20.69
N ALA A 24 -0.54 -19.47 -21.11
CA ALA A 24 -0.14 -19.39 -22.51
C ALA A 24 0.42 -20.72 -23.05
N THR A 25 1.11 -21.54 -22.25
CA THR A 25 1.55 -22.88 -22.69
C THR A 25 0.39 -23.85 -22.90
N LEU A 26 -0.72 -23.64 -22.17
CA LEU A 26 -1.97 -24.37 -22.35
C LEU A 26 -2.85 -23.79 -23.47
N ASN A 27 -2.35 -22.79 -24.22
CA ASN A 27 -3.08 -22.01 -25.22
C ASN A 27 -4.32 -21.28 -24.66
N ILE A 28 -4.34 -21.03 -23.34
CA ILE A 28 -5.37 -20.25 -22.66
C ILE A 28 -4.87 -18.81 -22.58
N ARG A 29 -5.58 -17.87 -23.21
CA ARG A 29 -5.25 -16.44 -23.20
C ARG A 29 -6.44 -15.64 -22.73
N TYR A 30 -6.20 -14.77 -21.77
CA TYR A 30 -7.19 -13.82 -21.29
C TYR A 30 -6.78 -12.42 -21.75
N GLU A 31 -7.70 -11.66 -22.34
CA GLU A 31 -7.44 -10.28 -22.80
C GLU A 31 -7.06 -9.33 -21.66
N TRP A 32 -7.54 -9.62 -20.45
CA TRP A 32 -7.29 -8.81 -19.27
C TRP A 32 -6.00 -9.18 -18.54
N LEU A 33 -5.38 -10.34 -18.82
CA LEU A 33 -4.14 -10.79 -18.18
C LEU A 33 -2.95 -10.53 -19.11
N THR A 34 -2.51 -9.28 -19.12
CA THR A 34 -1.39 -8.78 -19.93
C THR A 34 -0.30 -8.17 -19.06
N GLU A 35 0.91 -8.02 -19.58
CA GLU A 35 2.01 -7.35 -18.86
C GLU A 35 1.61 -5.94 -18.36
N ALA A 36 0.88 -5.17 -19.18
CA ALA A 36 0.39 -3.85 -18.82
C ALA A 36 -0.57 -3.90 -17.63
N SER A 37 -1.54 -4.83 -17.65
CA SER A 37 -2.49 -5.01 -16.56
C SER A 37 -1.82 -5.46 -15.25
N ILE A 38 -0.81 -6.36 -15.35
CA ILE A 38 -0.06 -6.86 -14.19
C ILE A 38 0.75 -5.72 -13.57
N SER A 39 1.45 -4.93 -14.39
CA SER A 39 2.21 -3.77 -13.93
C SER A 39 1.31 -2.71 -13.27
N ALA A 40 0.16 -2.43 -13.86
CA ALA A 40 -0.84 -1.53 -13.28
C ALA A 40 -1.35 -2.06 -11.93
N PHE A 41 -1.62 -3.36 -11.82
CA PHE A 41 -2.06 -3.99 -10.58
C PHE A 41 -0.99 -3.92 -9.47
N VAL A 42 0.27 -4.21 -9.80
CA VAL A 42 1.40 -4.07 -8.87
C VAL A 42 1.51 -2.63 -8.37
N THR A 43 1.42 -1.66 -9.28
CA THR A 43 1.46 -0.24 -8.94
C THR A 43 0.31 0.15 -8.00
N ALA A 44 -0.90 -0.35 -8.28
CA ALA A 44 -2.07 -0.12 -7.45
C ALA A 44 -1.91 -0.71 -6.03
N LEU A 45 -1.33 -1.92 -5.92
CA LEU A 45 -1.03 -2.53 -4.62
C LEU A 45 -0.02 -1.71 -3.80
N VAL A 46 1.03 -1.21 -4.45
CA VAL A 46 2.03 -0.35 -3.78
C VAL A 46 1.38 0.95 -3.30
N ALA A 47 0.64 1.64 -4.17
CA ALA A 47 -0.03 2.89 -3.84
C ALA A 47 -1.07 2.68 -2.73
N GLY A 48 -1.90 1.63 -2.84
CA GLY A 48 -2.90 1.27 -1.85
C GLY A 48 -2.28 0.93 -0.49
N GLY A 49 -1.18 0.18 -0.47
CA GLY A 49 -0.43 -0.10 0.75
C GLY A 49 0.14 1.16 1.40
N MET A 50 0.72 2.07 0.61
CA MET A 50 1.20 3.36 1.13
C MET A 50 0.06 4.21 1.72
N LEU A 51 -1.09 4.24 1.05
CA LEU A 51 -2.26 4.97 1.52
C LEU A 51 -2.80 4.38 2.83
N ALA A 52 -2.93 3.05 2.93
CA ALA A 52 -3.36 2.37 4.15
C ALA A 52 -2.44 2.69 5.34
N VAL A 53 -1.12 2.71 5.13
CA VAL A 53 -0.15 3.10 6.15
C VAL A 53 -0.33 4.57 6.55
N GLY A 54 -0.54 5.46 5.59
CA GLY A 54 -0.79 6.89 5.84
C GLY A 54 -2.03 7.11 6.70
N ILE A 55 -3.15 6.47 6.35
CA ILE A 55 -4.40 6.53 7.12
C ILE A 55 -4.20 5.98 8.52
N TYR A 56 -3.59 4.80 8.65
CA TYR A 56 -3.34 4.19 9.96
C TYR A 56 -2.46 5.07 10.85
N ALA A 57 -1.41 5.68 10.29
CA ALA A 57 -0.54 6.61 11.01
C ALA A 57 -1.30 7.87 11.46
N ALA A 58 -2.11 8.47 10.58
CA ALA A 58 -2.91 9.64 10.90
C ALA A 58 -3.94 9.35 12.00
N TRP A 59 -4.63 8.22 11.90
CA TRP A 59 -5.60 7.78 12.91
C TRP A 59 -4.92 7.53 14.26
N LYS A 60 -3.80 6.81 14.28
CA LYS A 60 -3.04 6.53 15.50
C LYS A 60 -2.53 7.82 16.15
N ASN A 61 -2.03 8.77 15.36
CA ASN A 61 -1.56 10.06 15.88
C ASN A 61 -2.71 10.90 16.45
N THR A 62 -3.87 10.87 15.81
CA THR A 62 -5.02 11.70 16.22
C THR A 62 -5.72 11.14 17.46
N TYR A 63 -5.98 9.84 17.49
CA TYR A 63 -6.87 9.25 18.49
C TYR A 63 -6.14 8.48 19.59
N VAL A 64 -5.05 7.80 19.26
CA VAL A 64 -4.37 6.84 20.16
C VAL A 64 -3.15 7.44 20.85
N SER A 65 -2.44 8.37 20.20
CA SER A 65 -1.20 8.94 20.74
C SER A 65 -1.43 9.81 21.98
N LYS A 66 -1.03 9.29 23.15
CA LYS A 66 -0.98 10.06 24.41
C LYS A 66 -0.02 11.26 24.32
N LYS A 67 1.02 11.17 23.49
CA LYS A 67 1.97 12.26 23.22
C LYS A 67 1.28 13.43 22.51
N ALA A 68 0.49 13.17 21.48
CA ALA A 68 -0.25 14.22 20.77
C ALA A 68 -1.29 14.90 21.68
N LYS A 69 -1.98 14.14 22.55
CA LYS A 69 -2.88 14.69 23.57
C LYS A 69 -2.13 15.56 24.59
N LYS A 70 -0.94 15.15 25.05
CA LYS A 70 -0.09 15.99 25.93
C LYS A 70 0.40 17.25 25.23
N GLN A 71 0.84 17.16 23.98
CA GLN A 71 1.27 18.31 23.18
C GLN A 71 0.13 19.31 22.97
N LYS A 72 -1.09 18.83 22.69
CA LYS A 72 -2.28 19.69 22.57
C LYS A 72 -2.59 20.42 23.88
N LYS A 73 -2.47 19.74 25.02
CA LYS A 73 -2.64 20.38 26.35
C LYS A 73 -1.55 21.42 26.66
N GLU A 74 -0.29 21.13 26.30
CA GLU A 74 0.84 22.06 26.45
C GLU A 74 0.68 23.31 25.56
N LEU A 75 0.23 23.14 24.31
CA LEU A 75 -0.04 24.23 23.38
C LEU A 75 -1.17 25.14 23.87
N GLN A 76 -2.24 24.56 24.43
CA GLN A 76 -3.34 25.32 25.06
C GLN A 76 -2.87 26.10 26.30
N LYS A 77 -2.03 25.48 27.15
CA LYS A 77 -1.44 26.18 28.32
C LYS A 77 -0.56 27.36 27.93
N LYS A 78 0.08 27.30 26.76
CA LYS A 78 0.94 28.37 26.23
C LYS A 78 0.17 29.41 25.38
N GLY A 79 -1.14 29.28 25.23
CA GLY A 79 -1.97 30.20 24.44
C GLY A 79 -1.68 30.19 22.94
N LEU A 80 -0.99 29.15 22.45
CA LEU A 80 -0.55 29.04 21.05
C LEU A 80 -1.60 28.35 20.16
N LYS A 81 -2.71 27.85 20.75
CA LYS A 81 -3.90 27.28 20.08
C LYS A 81 -5.04 27.05 21.05
#